data_AF-A0A9W7ZIK9-F1
#
_entry.id   AF-A0A9W7ZIK9-F1
#
_cell.length_a   1.000
_cell.length_b   1.000
_cell.length_c   1.000
_cell.angle_alpha   90.00
_cell.angle_beta   90.00
_cell.angle_gamma   90.00
#
_symmetry.space_group_name_H-M   'P 1'
#
loop_
_entity.id
_entity.type
_entity.pdbx_description
1 polymer ?
#
loop_
_entity_poly.entity_id
_entity_poly.type
_entity_poly.pdbx_seq_one_letter_code
_entity_poly.pdbx_strand_id
1 'polypeptide(L)'
;MDEEFRRLVDTTARNKDSVYYYTAELETHLVEASAANRSVTVELTIQDTDIGPAGVLDEGLVSTIADFWTSALITAVNGGRGALTTTLNVQALKPRLPDMYGTDVGVHVVDTDLNSGTMRLRMRATADHITSSGTLDEALVATVTDNHTTFLLISHSLMLDPDEMPISVSVCLSVHTMARIAPGTDVDIVCSVPLADKKLNQPQASAIFVDARNPQIVYAKASHTKQFKDVLGYSSKL
;
A
#
# COMPACT_ATOMS: atom_id res chain seq x y z
N MET A 1 -8.81 -18.53 -29.79
CA MET A 1 -7.97 -18.72 -28.59
C MET A 1 -8.25 -17.60 -27.60
N ASP A 2 -8.18 -16.34 -28.00
CA ASP A 2 -8.42 -15.20 -27.10
C ASP A 2 -9.85 -15.13 -26.54
N GLU A 3 -10.88 -15.49 -27.33
CA GLU A 3 -12.27 -15.54 -26.85
C GLU A 3 -12.49 -16.60 -25.75
N GLU A 4 -11.82 -17.75 -25.87
CA GLU A 4 -11.88 -18.81 -24.85
C GLU A 4 -11.14 -18.39 -23.58
N PHE A 5 -9.98 -17.74 -23.73
CA PHE A 5 -9.22 -17.18 -22.62
C PHE A 5 -9.98 -16.05 -21.91
N ARG A 6 -10.64 -15.17 -22.68
CA ARG A 6 -11.51 -14.12 -22.14
C ARG A 6 -12.63 -14.71 -21.30
N ARG A 7 -13.33 -15.74 -21.80
CA ARG A 7 -14.37 -16.44 -21.03
C ARG A 7 -13.82 -17.08 -19.78
N LEU A 8 -12.62 -17.66 -19.83
CA LEU A 8 -11.97 -18.24 -18.67
C LEU A 8 -11.66 -17.19 -17.59
N VAL A 9 -11.09 -16.04 -17.98
CA VAL A 9 -10.83 -14.92 -17.06
C VAL A 9 -12.13 -14.40 -16.46
N ASP A 10 -13.15 -14.13 -17.28
CA ASP A 10 -14.46 -13.63 -16.83
C ASP A 10 -15.14 -14.63 -15.87
N THR A 11 -15.13 -15.92 -16.22
CA THR A 11 -15.67 -16.99 -15.35
C THR A 11 -14.91 -17.07 -14.03
N THR A 12 -13.58 -16.93 -14.07
CA THR A 12 -12.75 -16.93 -12.86
C THR A 12 -13.07 -15.73 -11.98
N ALA A 13 -13.19 -14.53 -12.56
CA ALA A 13 -13.54 -13.31 -11.86
C ALA A 13 -14.91 -13.43 -11.18
N ARG A 14 -15.95 -13.91 -11.89
CA ARG A 14 -17.30 -14.09 -11.35
C ARG A 14 -17.40 -15.13 -10.24
N ASN A 15 -16.55 -16.17 -10.29
CA ASN A 15 -16.51 -17.23 -9.26
C ASN A 15 -15.55 -16.91 -8.12
N LYS A 16 -14.77 -15.82 -8.20
CA LYS A 16 -13.93 -15.35 -7.11
C LYS A 16 -14.87 -14.79 -6.04
N ASP A 17 -14.75 -15.31 -4.82
CA ASP A 17 -15.66 -15.00 -3.73
C ASP A 17 -15.62 -13.50 -3.40
N SER A 18 -16.65 -12.80 -3.85
CA SER A 18 -16.73 -11.34 -3.85
C SER A 18 -16.84 -10.75 -2.43
N VAL A 19 -17.09 -11.59 -1.43
CA VAL A 19 -17.22 -11.22 -0.01
C VAL A 19 -15.93 -10.61 0.56
N TYR A 20 -14.77 -10.91 -0.02
CA TYR A 20 -13.47 -10.41 0.42
C TYR A 20 -13.02 -9.12 -0.28
N TYR A 21 -13.76 -8.66 -1.29
CA TYR A 21 -13.34 -7.54 -2.12
C TYR A 21 -14.45 -6.53 -2.28
N TYR A 22 -14.15 -5.26 -1.98
CA TYR A 22 -15.02 -4.12 -2.26
C TYR A 22 -15.43 -4.05 -3.76
N THR A 23 -14.69 -4.71 -4.66
CA THR A 23 -14.97 -4.79 -6.10
C THR A 23 -16.24 -5.54 -6.50
N ALA A 24 -16.88 -6.29 -5.59
CA ALA A 24 -18.20 -6.88 -5.86
C ALA A 24 -19.24 -5.82 -6.26
N GLU A 25 -19.06 -4.60 -5.75
CA GLU A 25 -19.99 -3.47 -5.89
C GLU A 25 -19.56 -2.46 -6.95
N LEU A 26 -18.37 -2.64 -7.55
CA LEU A 26 -17.82 -1.72 -8.55
C LEU A 26 -18.17 -2.19 -9.96
N GLU A 27 -18.76 -1.28 -10.76
CA GLU A 27 -19.04 -1.54 -12.19
C GLU A 27 -17.73 -1.58 -12.99
N THR A 28 -17.14 -2.77 -13.04
CA THR A 28 -16.00 -3.10 -13.91
C THR A 28 -16.38 -4.14 -14.95
N HIS A 29 -15.89 -3.99 -16.18
CA HIS A 29 -16.10 -4.94 -17.25
C HIS A 29 -14.81 -5.28 -18.00
N LEU A 30 -14.63 -6.59 -18.24
CA LEU A 30 -13.55 -7.10 -19.06
C LEU A 30 -13.79 -6.73 -20.54
N VAL A 31 -13.00 -5.81 -21.06
CA VAL A 31 -13.08 -5.32 -22.45
C VAL A 31 -12.34 -6.27 -23.39
N GLU A 32 -11.12 -6.63 -23.04
CA GLU A 32 -10.22 -7.45 -23.85
C GLU A 32 -9.40 -8.41 -22.98
N ALA A 33 -9.09 -9.59 -23.53
CA ALA A 33 -8.10 -10.49 -22.96
C ALA A 33 -7.26 -11.09 -24.09
N SER A 34 -5.94 -11.19 -23.89
CA SER A 34 -5.02 -11.79 -24.85
C SER A 34 -4.28 -12.95 -24.18
N ALA A 35 -4.47 -14.16 -24.72
CA ALA A 35 -3.78 -15.35 -24.22
C ALA A 35 -2.28 -15.29 -24.54
N ALA A 36 -1.93 -14.78 -25.73
CA ALA A 36 -0.56 -14.65 -26.20
C ALA A 36 0.24 -13.67 -25.32
N ASN A 37 -0.35 -12.52 -24.98
CA ASN A 37 0.31 -11.49 -24.17
C ASN A 37 0.11 -11.69 -22.66
N ARG A 38 -0.75 -12.63 -22.25
CA ARG A 38 -1.17 -12.84 -20.86
C ARG A 38 -1.63 -11.53 -20.22
N SER A 39 -2.50 -10.82 -20.91
CA SER A 39 -2.97 -9.50 -20.53
C SER A 39 -4.49 -9.42 -20.54
N VAL A 40 -5.03 -8.53 -19.72
CA VAL A 40 -6.45 -8.17 -19.69
C VAL A 40 -6.57 -6.65 -19.70
N THR A 41 -7.59 -6.15 -20.38
CA THR A 41 -8.00 -4.74 -20.30
C THR A 41 -9.38 -4.70 -19.69
N VAL A 42 -9.49 -3.91 -18.63
CA VAL A 42 -10.70 -3.74 -17.85
C VAL A 42 -11.07 -2.27 -17.92
N GLU A 43 -12.35 -2.00 -18.13
CA GLU A 43 -12.91 -0.67 -18.05
C GLU A 43 -13.74 -0.57 -16.76
N LEU A 44 -13.72 0.64 -16.21
CA LEU A 44 -14.32 0.97 -14.92
C LEU A 44 -15.11 2.25 -15.11
N THR A 45 -16.35 2.24 -14.64
CA THR A 45 -17.15 3.46 -14.51
C THR A 45 -16.80 4.13 -13.19
N ILE A 46 -16.22 5.33 -13.26
CA ILE A 46 -15.86 6.13 -12.08
C ILE A 46 -17.04 7.00 -11.66
N GLN A 47 -17.37 6.97 -10.38
CA GLN A 47 -18.31 7.89 -9.73
C GLN A 47 -17.56 9.05 -9.05
N ASP A 48 -18.24 10.14 -8.74
CA ASP A 48 -17.62 11.28 -8.05
C ASP A 48 -17.06 10.88 -6.67
N THR A 49 -17.66 9.88 -6.02
CA THR A 49 -17.19 9.33 -4.73
C THR A 49 -15.88 8.54 -4.83
N ASP A 50 -15.53 8.08 -6.03
CA ASP A 50 -14.30 7.35 -6.31
C ASP A 50 -13.10 8.29 -6.51
N ILE A 51 -13.38 9.58 -6.66
CA ILE A 51 -12.40 10.63 -6.82
C ILE A 51 -12.15 11.25 -5.45
N GLY A 52 -10.97 10.99 -4.89
CA GLY A 52 -10.56 11.58 -3.63
C GLY A 52 -10.49 13.11 -3.71
N PRO A 53 -10.41 13.82 -2.56
CA PRO A 53 -10.40 15.28 -2.49
C PRO A 53 -9.34 15.97 -3.37
N ALA A 54 -8.27 15.26 -3.69
CA ALA A 54 -7.19 15.75 -4.56
C ALA A 54 -7.50 15.63 -6.08
N GLY A 55 -8.72 15.25 -6.47
CA GLY A 55 -9.09 15.10 -7.88
C GLY A 55 -8.40 13.92 -8.57
N VAL A 56 -8.01 12.89 -7.80
CA VAL A 56 -7.41 11.65 -8.29
C VAL A 56 -8.25 10.47 -7.84
N LEU A 57 -8.17 9.35 -8.56
CA LEU A 57 -8.81 8.12 -8.12
C LEU A 57 -8.28 7.70 -6.76
N ASP A 58 -9.18 7.22 -5.91
CA ASP A 58 -8.83 6.63 -4.63
C ASP A 58 -7.85 5.46 -4.83
N GLU A 59 -6.76 5.45 -4.05
CA GLU A 59 -5.71 4.43 -4.20
C GLU A 59 -6.20 3.06 -3.72
N GLY A 60 -7.11 3.02 -2.74
CA GLY A 60 -7.76 1.80 -2.27
C GLY A 60 -8.62 1.17 -3.36
N LEU A 61 -9.40 1.99 -4.08
CA LEU A 61 -10.17 1.60 -5.26
C LEU A 61 -9.28 0.98 -6.34
N VAL A 62 -8.24 1.71 -6.76
CA VAL A 62 -7.32 1.24 -7.81
C VAL A 62 -6.62 -0.05 -7.37
N SER A 63 -6.21 -0.14 -6.11
CA SER A 63 -5.62 -1.35 -5.52
C SER A 63 -6.58 -2.53 -5.57
N THR A 64 -7.83 -2.33 -5.19
CA THR A 64 -8.82 -3.42 -5.17
C THR A 64 -9.08 -3.94 -6.58
N ILE A 65 -9.22 -3.05 -7.56
CA ILE A 65 -9.44 -3.42 -8.96
C ILE A 65 -8.22 -4.13 -9.54
N ALA A 66 -7.03 -3.58 -9.32
CA ALA A 66 -5.79 -4.20 -9.76
C ALA A 66 -5.64 -5.59 -9.15
N ASP A 67 -5.86 -5.75 -7.84
CA ASP A 67 -5.74 -7.05 -7.19
C ASP A 67 -6.73 -8.09 -7.74
N PHE A 68 -8.00 -7.68 -7.85
CA PHE A 68 -9.08 -8.56 -8.27
C PHE A 68 -8.82 -9.13 -9.67
N TRP A 69 -8.54 -8.25 -10.63
CA TRP A 69 -8.40 -8.63 -12.03
C TRP A 69 -7.05 -9.29 -12.33
N THR A 70 -5.96 -8.88 -11.67
CA THR A 70 -4.67 -9.56 -11.83
C THR A 70 -4.72 -10.97 -11.23
N SER A 71 -5.38 -11.16 -10.09
CA SER A 71 -5.62 -12.49 -9.54
C SER A 71 -6.42 -13.39 -10.49
N ALA A 72 -7.51 -12.87 -11.07
CA ALA A 72 -8.34 -13.62 -12.00
C ALA A 72 -7.55 -14.05 -13.25
N LEU A 73 -6.72 -13.15 -13.78
CA LEU A 73 -5.80 -13.43 -14.87
C LEU A 73 -4.78 -14.52 -14.48
N ILE A 74 -4.12 -14.40 -13.31
CA ILE A 74 -3.13 -15.39 -12.86
C ILE A 74 -3.78 -16.76 -12.71
N THR A 75 -4.96 -16.84 -12.12
CA THR A 75 -5.70 -18.11 -11.96
C THR A 75 -6.07 -18.72 -13.31
N ALA A 76 -6.53 -17.91 -14.27
CA ALA A 76 -6.81 -18.38 -15.63
C ALA A 76 -5.55 -18.92 -16.33
N VAL A 77 -4.42 -18.20 -16.22
CA VAL A 77 -3.12 -18.63 -16.79
C VAL A 77 -2.58 -19.88 -16.08
N ASN A 78 -2.88 -20.06 -14.79
CA ASN A 78 -2.42 -21.18 -13.97
C ASN A 78 -3.39 -22.37 -13.96
N GLY A 79 -4.23 -22.51 -15.00
CA GLY A 79 -5.13 -23.65 -15.16
C GLY A 79 -6.17 -23.79 -14.05
N GLY A 80 -6.66 -22.66 -13.51
CA GLY A 80 -7.69 -22.63 -12.47
C GLY A 80 -7.18 -22.75 -11.04
N ARG A 81 -5.87 -22.80 -10.81
CA ARG A 81 -5.30 -22.76 -9.46
C ARG A 81 -5.38 -21.32 -8.91
N GLY A 82 -6.00 -21.15 -7.76
CA GLY A 82 -6.16 -19.85 -7.10
C GLY A 82 -4.83 -19.13 -6.89
N ALA A 83 -4.85 -17.81 -7.04
CA ALA A 83 -3.75 -16.92 -6.69
C ALA A 83 -4.10 -16.17 -5.40
N LEU A 84 -3.13 -16.04 -4.50
CA LEU A 84 -3.23 -15.18 -3.33
C LEU A 84 -2.22 -14.04 -3.50
N THR A 85 -2.71 -12.82 -3.39
CA THR A 85 -1.85 -11.65 -3.41
C THR A 85 -1.22 -11.48 -2.04
N THR A 86 0.11 -11.56 -2.02
CA THR A 86 0.90 -11.28 -0.83
C THR A 86 1.32 -9.82 -0.77
N THR A 87 1.43 -9.17 -1.93
CA THR A 87 1.93 -7.79 -2.08
C THR A 87 1.30 -7.17 -3.32
N LEU A 88 0.79 -5.95 -3.19
CA LEU A 88 0.33 -5.13 -4.30
C LEU A 88 0.93 -3.73 -4.15
N ASN A 89 1.31 -3.14 -5.29
CA ASN A 89 1.84 -1.79 -5.33
C ASN A 89 1.02 -0.98 -6.32
N VAL A 90 0.36 0.06 -5.83
CA VAL A 90 -0.40 1.01 -6.64
C VAL A 90 0.16 2.39 -6.36
N GLN A 91 0.43 3.13 -7.42
CA GLN A 91 0.97 4.47 -7.34
C GLN A 91 0.20 5.38 -8.28
N ALA A 92 -0.33 6.49 -7.75
CA ALA A 92 -0.82 7.58 -8.58
C ALA A 92 0.36 8.25 -9.31
N LEU A 93 0.35 8.22 -10.65
CA LEU A 93 1.45 8.72 -11.47
C LEU A 93 1.42 10.24 -11.70
N LYS A 94 0.41 10.96 -11.18
CA LYS A 94 0.33 12.42 -11.33
C LYS A 94 0.93 13.10 -10.10
N PRO A 95 1.92 14.00 -10.25
CA PRO A 95 2.55 14.67 -9.12
C PRO A 95 1.53 15.51 -8.36
N ARG A 96 1.36 15.20 -7.08
CA ARG A 96 0.60 16.00 -6.12
C ARG A 96 1.38 17.26 -5.74
N LEU A 97 0.65 18.36 -5.56
CA LEU A 97 1.03 19.44 -4.64
C LEU A 97 0.89 18.91 -3.19
N PRO A 98 1.59 19.46 -2.18
CA PRO A 98 2.17 18.73 -1.04
C PRO A 98 1.21 18.19 0.04
N ASP A 99 -0.08 18.03 -0.24
CA ASP A 99 -1.01 17.36 0.67
C ASP A 99 -0.86 15.84 0.51
N MET A 100 -0.01 15.22 1.32
CA MET A 100 0.18 13.77 1.31
C MET A 100 -1.05 13.08 1.89
N TYR A 101 -1.58 12.10 1.17
CA TYR A 101 -2.66 11.25 1.70
C TYR A 101 -2.17 10.57 2.98
N GLY A 102 -2.90 10.67 4.09
CA GLY A 102 -2.48 10.12 5.40
C GLY A 102 -2.00 11.12 6.44
N THR A 103 -1.86 12.42 6.14
CA THR A 103 -1.80 13.45 7.21
C THR A 103 -3.14 13.63 7.91
N ASP A 104 -4.24 13.32 7.22
CA ASP A 104 -5.61 13.54 7.72
C ASP A 104 -6.12 12.40 8.63
N VAL A 105 -5.37 11.29 8.77
CA VAL A 105 -5.76 10.17 9.65
C VAL A 105 -5.40 10.40 11.13
N GLY A 106 -4.98 11.62 11.47
CA GLY A 106 -4.67 12.02 12.84
C GLY A 106 -3.40 11.39 13.43
N VAL A 107 -2.50 10.90 12.57
CA VAL A 107 -1.19 10.38 12.97
C VAL A 107 -0.25 11.54 13.25
N HIS A 108 0.41 11.53 14.40
CA HIS A 108 1.42 12.53 14.76
C HIS A 108 2.69 11.85 15.26
N VAL A 109 3.83 12.50 15.01
CA VAL A 109 5.13 12.04 15.50
C VAL A 109 5.21 12.29 17.01
N VAL A 110 5.55 11.25 17.76
CA VAL A 110 5.79 11.29 19.21
C VAL A 110 7.27 11.45 19.51
N ASP A 111 8.10 10.66 18.83
CA ASP A 111 9.54 10.62 19.05
C ASP A 111 10.27 10.12 17.79
N THR A 112 11.53 10.49 17.63
CA THR A 112 12.37 10.05 16.52
C THR A 112 13.81 9.88 17.01
N ASP A 113 14.34 8.67 16.83
CA ASP A 113 15.73 8.36 17.10
C ASP A 113 16.40 7.87 15.82
N LEU A 114 17.04 8.81 15.12
CA LEU A 114 17.72 8.54 13.87
C LEU A 114 18.99 7.68 14.07
N ASN A 115 19.56 7.63 15.28
CA ASN A 115 20.71 6.78 15.57
C ASN A 115 20.35 5.30 15.70
N SER A 116 19.12 5.00 16.11
CA SER A 116 18.56 3.64 16.10
C SER A 116 17.72 3.35 14.86
N GLY A 117 17.48 4.35 14.00
CA GLY A 117 16.67 4.22 12.81
C GLY A 117 15.21 3.97 13.18
N THR A 118 14.71 4.61 14.24
CA THR A 118 13.34 4.42 14.72
C THR A 118 12.57 5.73 14.76
N MET A 119 11.27 5.63 14.51
CA MET A 119 10.33 6.73 14.65
C MET A 119 9.05 6.20 15.30
N ARG A 120 8.61 6.86 16.36
CA ARG A 120 7.36 6.53 17.05
C ARG A 120 6.31 7.56 16.70
N LEU A 121 5.18 7.08 16.23
CA LEU A 121 4.00 7.88 15.93
C LEU A 121 2.87 7.44 16.85
N ARG A 122 1.82 8.26 16.89
CA ARG A 122 0.58 7.93 17.59
C ARG A 122 -0.62 8.37 16.79
N MET A 123 -1.66 7.55 16.82
CA MET A 123 -2.98 7.86 16.30
C MET A 123 -4.06 7.38 17.25
N ARG A 124 -5.28 7.91 17.11
CA ARG A 124 -6.46 7.40 17.77
C ARG A 124 -7.33 6.70 16.73
N ALA A 125 -7.62 5.42 16.92
CA ALA A 125 -8.46 4.66 16.00
C ALA A 125 -9.88 5.24 16.00
N THR A 126 -10.45 5.51 14.83
CA THR A 126 -11.85 5.91 14.64
C THR A 126 -12.64 4.73 14.09
N ALA A 127 -13.96 4.88 13.90
CA ALA A 127 -14.77 3.84 13.25
C ALA A 127 -14.32 3.60 11.80
N ASP A 128 -13.90 4.65 11.09
CA ASP A 128 -13.48 4.58 9.69
C ASP A 128 -12.13 3.86 9.50
N HIS A 129 -11.36 3.72 10.59
CA HIS A 129 -10.09 3.00 10.59
C HIS A 129 -10.24 1.49 10.80
N ILE A 130 -11.46 1.00 10.99
CA ILE A 130 -11.74 -0.36 11.48
C ILE A 130 -12.66 -1.09 10.49
N THR A 131 -12.24 -2.28 10.07
CA THR A 131 -13.02 -3.12 9.16
C THR A 131 -14.24 -3.74 9.86
N SER A 132 -15.15 -4.32 9.08
CA SER A 132 -16.28 -5.09 9.61
C SER A 132 -15.87 -6.30 10.48
N SER A 133 -14.63 -6.78 10.33
CA SER A 133 -14.05 -7.86 11.15
C SER A 133 -13.54 -7.39 12.52
N GLY A 134 -13.52 -6.07 12.74
CA GLY A 134 -13.04 -5.41 13.95
C GLY A 134 -11.53 -5.24 14.01
N THR A 135 -10.80 -5.41 12.91
CA THR A 135 -9.35 -5.14 12.80
C THR A 135 -9.11 -3.76 12.21
N LEU A 136 -7.87 -3.25 12.33
CA LEU A 136 -7.47 -2.07 11.55
C LEU A 136 -7.64 -2.32 10.06
N ASP A 137 -8.04 -1.29 9.32
CA ASP A 137 -8.06 -1.33 7.86
C ASP A 137 -6.64 -1.49 7.30
N GLU A 138 -6.46 -2.45 6.38
CA GLU A 138 -5.15 -2.78 5.85
C GLU A 138 -4.60 -1.70 4.90
N ALA A 139 -5.48 -0.97 4.19
CA ALA A 139 -5.07 0.15 3.36
C ALA A 139 -4.58 1.31 4.23
N LEU A 140 -5.27 1.61 5.34
CA LEU A 140 -4.79 2.57 6.34
C LEU A 140 -3.40 2.18 6.87
N VAL A 141 -3.23 0.93 7.30
CA VAL A 141 -1.95 0.44 7.82
C VAL A 141 -0.85 0.56 6.76
N ALA A 142 -1.17 0.23 5.50
CA ALA A 142 -0.26 0.38 4.37
C ALA A 142 0.15 1.85 4.18
N THR A 143 -0.81 2.76 4.07
CA THR A 143 -0.57 4.20 3.85
C THR A 143 0.26 4.82 4.96
N VAL A 144 -0.11 4.58 6.22
CA VAL A 144 0.63 5.10 7.38
C VAL A 144 2.06 4.55 7.37
N THR A 145 2.22 3.26 7.09
CA THR A 145 3.55 2.64 6.99
C THR A 145 4.36 3.27 5.87
N ASP A 146 3.80 3.39 4.66
CA ASP A 146 4.50 3.92 3.50
C ASP A 146 5.01 5.35 3.76
N ASN A 147 4.10 6.25 4.11
CA ASN A 147 4.44 7.66 4.34
C ASN A 147 5.54 7.83 5.37
N HIS A 148 5.38 7.18 6.52
CA HIS A 148 6.26 7.45 7.66
C HIS A 148 7.59 6.71 7.56
N THR A 149 7.61 5.51 7.00
CA THR A 149 8.90 4.85 6.69
C THR A 149 9.65 5.57 5.56
N THR A 150 8.95 6.21 4.62
CA THR A 150 9.56 7.13 3.64
C THR A 150 10.29 8.27 4.34
N PHE A 151 9.62 8.96 5.25
CA PHE A 151 10.22 10.06 6.01
C PHE A 151 11.45 9.63 6.80
N LEU A 152 11.35 8.48 7.47
CA LEU A 152 12.46 7.94 8.25
C LEU A 152 13.66 7.60 7.35
N LEU A 153 13.41 6.98 6.20
CA LEU A 153 14.45 6.63 5.23
C LEU A 153 15.12 7.87 4.63
N ILE A 154 14.35 8.86 4.19
CA ILE A 154 14.88 10.12 3.65
C ILE A 154 15.68 10.86 4.73
N SER A 155 15.17 10.96 5.95
CA SER A 155 15.86 11.62 7.07
C SER A 155 17.19 10.93 7.39
N HIS A 156 17.20 9.60 7.40
CA HIS A 156 18.42 8.83 7.64
C HIS A 156 19.45 9.02 6.51
N SER A 157 19.01 8.99 5.26
CA SER A 157 19.91 9.23 4.12
C SER A 157 20.48 10.65 4.13
N LEU A 158 19.67 11.67 4.39
CA LEU A 158 20.13 13.07 4.53
C LEU A 158 21.13 13.27 5.68
N MET A 159 21.07 12.46 6.74
CA MET A 159 22.10 12.48 7.79
C MET A 159 23.43 11.91 7.34
N LEU A 160 23.43 10.94 6.42
CA LEU A 160 24.65 10.33 5.89
C LEU A 160 25.26 11.16 4.77
N ASP A 161 24.42 11.75 3.91
CA ASP A 161 24.82 12.63 2.82
C ASP A 161 23.81 13.78 2.68
N PRO A 162 24.08 14.95 3.31
CA PRO A 162 23.16 16.10 3.29
C PRO A 162 22.96 16.73 1.91
N ASP A 163 23.87 16.49 0.97
CA ASP A 163 23.83 17.07 -0.37
C ASP A 163 23.01 16.20 -1.35
N GLU A 164 22.69 14.97 -0.96
CA GLU A 164 21.83 14.07 -1.73
C GLU A 164 20.37 14.27 -1.31
N MET A 165 19.47 14.54 -2.26
CA MET A 165 18.02 14.46 -2.01
C MET A 165 17.48 13.12 -2.53
N PRO A 166 17.51 12.06 -1.70
CA PRO A 166 17.10 10.74 -2.13
C PRO A 166 15.59 10.72 -2.37
N ILE A 167 15.19 10.37 -3.60
CA ILE A 167 13.82 9.95 -3.86
C ILE A 167 13.77 8.44 -3.66
N SER A 168 12.86 8.01 -2.82
CA SER A 168 12.56 6.60 -2.64
C SER A 168 11.18 6.28 -3.22
N VAL A 169 11.09 5.14 -3.89
CA VAL A 169 9.80 4.60 -4.35
C VAL A 169 9.53 3.30 -3.61
N SER A 170 8.27 3.11 -3.22
CA SER A 170 7.79 1.85 -2.65
C SER A 170 7.93 0.76 -3.71
N VAL A 171 8.57 -0.36 -3.36
CA VAL A 171 8.70 -1.54 -4.25
C VAL A 171 7.72 -2.61 -3.81
N CYS A 172 7.70 -2.89 -2.50
CA CYS A 172 6.92 -3.96 -1.91
C CYS A 172 6.45 -3.54 -0.52
N LEU A 173 5.17 -3.67 -0.26
CA LEU A 173 4.56 -3.40 1.03
C LEU A 173 3.68 -4.61 1.39
N SER A 174 3.93 -5.18 2.56
CA SER A 174 3.16 -6.30 3.11
C SER A 174 2.53 -5.85 4.41
N VAL A 175 1.24 -6.11 4.57
CA VAL A 175 0.47 -5.75 5.77
C VAL A 175 -0.16 -7.01 6.35
N HIS A 176 -0.15 -7.10 7.67
CA HIS A 176 -0.83 -8.16 8.41
C HIS A 176 -1.56 -7.55 9.59
N THR A 177 -2.89 -7.56 9.54
CA THR A 177 -3.72 -7.28 10.72
C THR A 177 -3.79 -8.51 11.62
N MET A 178 -3.65 -8.31 12.93
CA MET A 178 -3.37 -9.39 13.89
C MET A 178 -4.38 -9.47 15.04
N ALA A 179 -4.94 -8.34 15.46
CA ALA A 179 -5.84 -8.28 16.61
C ALA A 179 -7.00 -7.32 16.39
N ARG A 180 -8.11 -7.60 17.09
CA ARG A 180 -9.27 -6.70 17.09
C ARG A 180 -8.97 -5.41 17.84
N ILE A 181 -9.55 -4.32 17.39
CA ILE A 181 -9.43 -2.97 17.93
C ILE A 181 -10.81 -2.32 18.05
N ALA A 182 -10.98 -1.42 19.01
CA ALA A 182 -12.20 -0.64 19.18
C ALA A 182 -11.96 0.83 18.79
N PRO A 183 -13.01 1.55 18.32
CA PRO A 183 -12.92 2.99 18.17
C PRO A 183 -12.52 3.67 19.49
N GLY A 184 -11.70 4.72 19.38
CA GLY A 184 -11.15 5.46 20.52
C GLY A 184 -9.91 4.86 21.16
N THR A 185 -9.42 3.71 20.67
CA THR A 185 -8.14 3.15 21.11
C THR A 185 -6.98 4.01 20.63
N ASP A 186 -6.05 4.35 21.53
CA ASP A 186 -4.80 5.02 21.18
C ASP A 186 -3.78 3.96 20.73
N VAL A 187 -3.25 4.13 19.51
CA VAL A 187 -2.32 3.20 18.86
C VAL A 187 -0.98 3.89 18.71
N ASP A 188 0.07 3.25 19.25
CA ASP A 188 1.45 3.63 18.97
C ASP A 188 1.93 2.87 17.72
N ILE A 189 2.56 3.60 16.81
CA ILE A 189 3.11 3.05 15.57
C ILE A 189 4.62 3.20 15.65
N VAL A 190 5.33 2.07 15.69
CA VAL A 190 6.78 2.03 15.78
C VAL A 190 7.34 1.70 14.41
N CYS A 191 7.84 2.71 13.72
CA CYS A 191 8.57 2.56 12.47
C CYS A 191 10.04 2.28 12.75
N SER A 192 10.65 1.37 11.98
CA SER A 192 12.07 1.04 12.10
C SER A 192 12.72 0.75 10.74
N VAL A 193 14.00 1.13 10.61
CA VAL A 193 14.87 0.84 9.47
C VAL A 193 16.11 0.11 10.01
N PRO A 194 16.51 -1.06 9.45
CA PRO A 194 17.74 -1.72 9.84
C PRO A 194 18.96 -0.87 9.42
N LEU A 195 19.76 -0.45 10.40
CA LEU A 195 20.94 0.39 10.16
C LEU A 195 22.20 -0.38 9.71
N ALA A 196 22.11 -1.70 9.61
CA ALA A 196 23.27 -2.57 9.40
C ALA A 196 23.93 -2.40 8.02
N ASP A 197 23.18 -1.95 7.01
CA ASP A 197 23.71 -1.74 5.66
C ASP A 197 23.55 -0.28 5.24
N LYS A 198 24.62 0.51 5.40
CA LYS A 198 24.69 1.92 4.97
C LYS A 198 24.68 2.12 3.44
N LYS A 199 24.51 1.05 2.65
CA LYS A 199 24.50 1.07 1.18
C LYS A 199 23.37 0.21 0.60
N LEU A 200 22.19 0.22 1.23
CA LEU A 200 21.03 -0.49 0.68
C LEU A 200 20.49 0.26 -0.52
N ASN A 201 20.73 -0.28 -1.72
CA ASN A 201 19.96 0.08 -2.92
C ASN A 201 18.45 -0.21 -2.74
N GLN A 202 18.13 -1.10 -1.79
CA GLN A 202 16.77 -1.48 -1.44
C GLN A 202 16.58 -1.50 0.09
N PRO A 203 16.41 -0.33 0.72
CA PRO A 203 16.19 -0.30 2.15
C PRO A 203 14.89 -1.03 2.52
N GLN A 204 14.97 -1.82 3.58
CA GLN A 204 13.80 -2.38 4.23
C GLN A 204 13.43 -1.49 5.40
N ALA A 205 12.14 -1.33 5.63
CA ALA A 205 11.57 -0.67 6.79
C ALA A 205 10.41 -1.51 7.30
N SER A 206 10.03 -1.30 8.55
CA SER A 206 8.85 -1.94 9.11
C SER A 206 8.08 -0.97 9.99
N ALA A 207 6.80 -1.26 10.21
CA ALA A 207 5.96 -0.57 11.17
C ALA A 207 5.19 -1.60 12.00
N ILE A 208 5.11 -1.37 13.31
CA ILE A 208 4.31 -2.18 14.23
C ILE A 208 3.30 -1.28 14.92
N PHE A 209 2.03 -1.64 14.82
CA PHE A 209 0.89 -0.93 15.40
C PHE A 209 0.52 -1.63 16.70
N VAL A 210 0.75 -0.98 17.84
CA VAL A 210 0.54 -1.56 19.18
C VAL A 210 -0.39 -0.69 20.02
N ASP A 211 -1.06 -1.31 21.00
CA ASP A 211 -1.83 -0.56 22.00
C ASP A 211 -0.89 0.34 22.82
N ALA A 212 -1.19 1.63 22.87
CA ALA A 212 -0.35 2.61 23.56
C ALA A 212 -0.26 2.40 25.08
N ARG A 213 -1.24 1.69 25.66
CA ARG A 213 -1.31 1.32 27.09
C ARG A 213 -0.76 -0.07 27.36
N ASN A 214 -0.81 -0.97 26.37
CA ASN A 214 -0.28 -2.32 26.47
C ASN A 214 0.45 -2.77 25.19
N PRO A 215 1.77 -2.52 25.07
CA PRO A 215 2.54 -2.86 23.87
C PRO A 215 2.60 -4.35 23.51
N GLN A 216 2.11 -5.24 24.37
CA GLN A 216 1.98 -6.68 24.06
C GLN A 216 0.82 -6.95 23.09
N ILE A 217 -0.13 -6.02 22.96
CA ILE A 217 -1.23 -6.12 21.99
C ILE A 217 -0.75 -5.48 20.69
N VAL A 218 -0.54 -6.32 19.68
CA VAL A 218 -0.18 -5.88 18.33
C VAL A 218 -1.41 -5.94 17.44
N TYR A 219 -1.85 -4.80 16.92
CA TYR A 219 -3.00 -4.69 16.02
C TYR A 219 -2.63 -5.00 14.58
N ALA A 220 -1.46 -4.55 14.14
CA ALA A 220 -0.97 -4.80 12.79
C ALA A 220 0.56 -4.75 12.72
N LYS A 221 1.11 -5.41 11.72
CA LYS A 221 2.51 -5.29 11.31
C LYS A 221 2.55 -5.00 9.82
N ALA A 222 3.51 -4.18 9.42
CA ALA A 222 3.81 -3.96 8.03
C ALA A 222 5.31 -4.03 7.78
N SER A 223 5.71 -4.61 6.65
CA SER A 223 7.08 -4.59 6.15
C SER A 223 7.10 -3.92 4.79
N HIS A 224 8.12 -3.12 4.55
CA HIS A 224 8.19 -2.22 3.43
C HIS A 224 9.60 -2.25 2.83
N THR A 225 9.71 -2.64 1.57
CA THR A 225 10.94 -2.48 0.80
C THR A 225 10.77 -1.30 -0.15
N LYS A 226 11.70 -0.36 -0.10
CA LYS A 226 11.80 0.73 -1.07
C LYS A 226 13.00 0.53 -1.98
N GLN A 227 13.02 1.30 -3.07
CA GLN A 227 14.19 1.48 -3.92
C GLN A 227 14.49 2.97 -3.99
N PHE A 228 15.73 3.34 -3.68
CA PHE A 228 16.20 4.69 -4.00
C PHE A 228 16.37 4.79 -5.52
N LYS A 229 15.84 5.87 -6.09
CA LYS A 229 16.08 6.21 -7.48
C LYS A 229 16.99 7.41 -7.51
N ASP A 230 18.10 7.29 -8.25
CA ASP A 230 18.84 8.46 -8.69
C ASP A 230 17.88 9.33 -9.49
N VAL A 231 17.63 10.55 -9.02
CA VAL A 231 16.79 11.52 -9.71
C VAL A 231 17.55 12.14 -10.87
N LEU A 232 18.26 11.34 -11.68
CA LEU A 232 19.15 11.87 -12.72
C LEU A 232 18.96 11.14 -14.05
N GLY A 233 17.74 11.26 -14.59
CA GLY A 233 17.60 11.68 -15.99
C GLY A 233 17.81 13.20 -16.18
N TYR A 234 17.83 13.97 -15.09
CA TYR A 234 18.17 15.40 -15.09
C TYR A 234 19.61 15.62 -14.62
N SER A 235 20.57 15.30 -15.49
CA SER A 235 21.90 15.91 -15.43
C SER A 235 21.75 17.45 -15.45
N SER A 236 21.67 18.07 -14.28
CA SER A 236 21.95 19.49 -14.12
C SER A 236 23.23 19.60 -13.31
N LYS A 237 24.34 19.81 -14.03
CA LYS A 237 25.44 20.62 -13.51
C LYS A 237 24.84 21.84 -12.82
N LEU A 238 25.02 21.94 -11.50
CA LEU A 238 25.08 23.21 -10.79
C LEU A 238 26.55 23.61 -10.71
#